data_AF-A0A1J1D297-F1
#
_entry.id   AF-A0A1J1D297-F1
#
_cell.length_a   1.000
_cell.length_b   1.000
_cell.length_c   1.000
_cell.angle_alpha   90.00
_cell.angle_beta   90.00
_cell.angle_gamma   90.00
#
_symmetry.space_group_name_H-M   'P 1'
#
loop_
_entity.id
_entity.type
_entity.pdbx_description
1 polymer ?
#
loop_
_entity_poly.entity_id
_entity_poly.type
_entity_poly.pdbx_seq_one_letter_code
_entity_poly.pdbx_strand_id
1 'polypeptide(L)'
;MKKLTDLLAALISIGFCAFIILGISFIAKEVGLNPNFVLSLTILFSIPTIGAFSWFIFCTIFKPNKRKQITAEQIFYKEKVYPIYLETRNYFRIALQNKMLTRKELLEFKGILQHALKGNLKPYYGQKFENDAHEIYTKLKSHHIQEKDMIALRDYVMPYAIAATTYNAQIPTTQKPHLRVVK
;
A
#
# COMPACT_ATOMS: atom_id res chain seq x y z
N MET A 1 -12.26 -10.22 -4.90
CA MET A 1 -11.23 -11.27 -4.81
C MET A 1 -11.48 -12.24 -3.65
N LYS A 2 -11.70 -11.79 -2.40
CA LYS A 2 -11.96 -12.68 -1.24
C LYS A 2 -13.11 -13.70 -1.44
N LYS A 3 -14.25 -13.26 -1.98
CA LYS A 3 -15.39 -14.14 -2.28
C LYS A 3 -15.09 -15.26 -3.29
N LEU A 4 -14.16 -15.03 -4.24
CA LEU A 4 -13.79 -16.02 -5.25
C LEU A 4 -12.86 -17.09 -4.67
N THR A 5 -11.90 -16.67 -3.83
CA THR A 5 -11.01 -17.60 -3.12
C THR A 5 -11.77 -18.47 -2.13
N ASP A 6 -12.80 -17.92 -1.47
CA ASP A 6 -13.64 -18.66 -0.53
C ASP A 6 -14.51 -19.70 -1.25
N LEU A 7 -15.06 -19.35 -2.42
CA LEU A 7 -15.85 -20.27 -3.26
C LEU A 7 -14.99 -21.39 -3.87
N LEU A 8 -13.77 -21.07 -4.30
CA LEU A 8 -12.82 -22.06 -4.81
C LEU A 8 -12.38 -23.04 -3.72
N ALA A 9 -12.11 -22.56 -2.51
CA ALA A 9 -11.77 -23.40 -1.38
C ALA A 9 -12.91 -24.35 -0.99
N ALA A 10 -14.16 -23.89 -1.03
CA ALA A 10 -15.34 -24.71 -0.81
C ALA A 10 -15.48 -25.82 -1.87
N LEU A 11 -15.29 -25.49 -3.16
CA LEU A 11 -15.37 -26.46 -4.26
C LEU A 11 -14.27 -27.53 -4.17
N ILE A 12 -13.04 -27.15 -3.86
CA ILE A 12 -11.92 -28.08 -3.68
C ILE A 12 -12.18 -29.04 -2.51
N SER A 13 -12.74 -28.52 -1.41
CA SER A 13 -13.06 -29.35 -0.24
C SER A 13 -14.18 -30.36 -0.52
N ILE A 14 -15.23 -29.95 -1.23
CA ILE A 14 -16.32 -30.86 -1.63
C ILE A 14 -15.77 -31.96 -2.54
N GLY A 15 -14.91 -31.60 -3.51
CA GLY A 15 -14.25 -32.55 -4.40
C GLY A 15 -13.36 -33.55 -3.66
N PHE A 16 -12.60 -33.10 -2.66
CA PHE A 16 -11.74 -33.97 -1.86
C PHE A 16 -12.54 -34.97 -1.02
N CYS A 17 -13.64 -34.54 -0.39
CA CYS A 17 -14.52 -35.45 0.35
C CYS A 17 -15.15 -36.52 -0.57
N ALA A 18 -15.62 -36.13 -1.76
CA ALA A 18 -16.16 -37.06 -2.73
C ALA A 18 -15.10 -38.07 -3.21
N PHE A 19 -13.86 -37.61 -3.42
CA PHE A 19 -12.74 -38.47 -3.82
C PHE A 19 -12.42 -39.55 -2.78
N ILE A 20 -12.38 -39.19 -1.49
CA ILE A 20 -12.14 -40.15 -0.40
C ILE A 20 -13.27 -41.19 -0.31
N ILE A 21 -14.53 -40.76 -0.43
CA ILE A 21 -15.69 -41.67 -0.40
C ILE A 21 -15.66 -42.65 -1.58
N LEU A 22 -15.35 -42.16 -2.79
CA LEU A 22 -15.23 -42.98 -3.99
C LEU A 22 -14.06 -43.96 -3.90
N GLY A 23 -12.91 -43.52 -3.39
CA GLY A 23 -11.72 -44.36 -3.19
C GLY A 23 -11.99 -45.51 -2.22
N ILE A 24 -12.63 -45.24 -1.07
CA ILE A 24 -12.99 -46.27 -0.10
C ILE A 24 -14.02 -47.25 -0.68
N SER A 25 -15.01 -46.74 -1.42
CA SER A 25 -16.04 -47.58 -2.07
C SER A 25 -15.45 -48.49 -3.16
N PHE A 26 -14.47 -48.00 -3.93
CA PHE A 26 -13.78 -48.77 -4.95
C PHE A 26 -12.95 -49.91 -4.34
N ILE A 27 -12.15 -49.61 -3.31
CA ILE A 27 -11.35 -50.62 -2.58
C ILE A 27 -12.26 -51.66 -1.92
N ALA A 28 -13.38 -51.22 -1.33
CA ALA A 28 -14.35 -52.12 -0.71
C ALA A 28 -14.98 -53.12 -1.70
N LYS A 29 -15.27 -52.66 -2.92
CA LYS A 29 -15.83 -53.50 -3.99
C LYS A 29 -14.83 -54.54 -4.46
N GLU A 30 -13.56 -54.18 -4.58
CA GLU A 30 -12.50 -55.09 -5.04
C GLU A 30 -12.14 -56.15 -3.99
N VAL A 31 -12.22 -55.81 -2.70
CA VAL A 31 -11.87 -56.70 -1.58
C VAL A 31 -13.07 -57.52 -1.07
N GLY A 32 -14.29 -57.26 -1.57
CA GLY A 32 -15.50 -57.97 -1.16
C GLY A 32 -15.91 -57.69 0.30
N LEU A 33 -15.63 -56.48 0.79
CA LEU A 33 -15.88 -56.10 2.18
C LEU A 33 -17.38 -55.93 2.46
N ASN A 34 -17.78 -56.29 3.69
CA ASN A 34 -19.17 -56.13 4.14
C ASN A 34 -19.59 -54.64 4.08
N PRO A 35 -20.73 -54.30 3.46
CA PRO A 35 -21.18 -52.91 3.32
C PRO A 35 -21.31 -52.17 4.66
N ASN A 36 -21.66 -52.85 5.75
CA ASN A 36 -21.74 -52.24 7.08
C ASN A 36 -20.36 -51.85 7.65
N PHE A 37 -19.32 -52.61 7.30
CA PHE A 37 -17.94 -52.30 7.69
C PHE A 37 -17.41 -51.09 6.92
N VAL A 38 -17.71 -50.99 5.63
CA VAL A 38 -17.36 -49.85 4.77
C VAL A 38 -18.04 -48.57 5.24
N LEU A 39 -19.31 -48.67 5.66
CA LEU A 39 -20.04 -47.53 6.24
C LEU A 39 -19.42 -47.07 7.56
N SER A 40 -19.02 -48.00 8.44
CA SER A 40 -18.35 -47.66 9.69
C SER A 40 -17.00 -46.96 9.46
N LEU A 41 -16.21 -47.44 8.50
CA LEU A 41 -14.91 -46.87 8.15
C LEU A 41 -15.03 -45.45 7.57
N THR A 42 -16.01 -45.23 6.68
CA THR A 42 -16.27 -43.90 6.09
C THR A 42 -16.75 -42.89 7.14
N ILE A 43 -17.55 -43.32 8.13
CA ILE A 43 -17.93 -42.46 9.26
C ILE A 43 -16.70 -42.13 10.13
N LEU A 44 -15.85 -43.11 10.42
CA LEU A 44 -14.65 -42.91 11.25
C LEU A 44 -13.67 -41.91 10.62
N PHE A 45 -13.48 -41.94 9.30
CA PHE A 45 -12.60 -41.02 8.58
C PHE A 45 -13.23 -39.65 8.26
N SER A 46 -14.57 -39.55 8.24
CA SER A 46 -15.27 -38.28 7.97
C SER A 46 -15.33 -37.35 9.19
N ILE A 47 -15.37 -37.87 10.42
CA ILE A 47 -15.43 -37.04 11.63
C ILE A 47 -14.21 -36.10 11.78
N PRO A 48 -12.95 -36.57 11.62
CA PRO A 48 -11.77 -35.69 11.72
C PRO A 48 -11.71 -34.66 10.60
N THR A 49 -12.15 -35.03 9.40
CA THR A 49 -12.13 -34.13 8.24
C THR A 49 -13.18 -33.02 8.36
N ILE A 50 -14.38 -33.34 8.85
CA ILE A 50 -15.43 -32.35 9.16
C ILE A 50 -14.98 -31.42 10.29
N GLY A 51 -14.32 -31.95 11.33
CA GLY A 51 -13.78 -31.15 12.44
C GLY A 51 -12.71 -30.16 11.99
N ALA A 52 -11.73 -30.62 11.22
CA ALA A 52 -10.67 -29.77 10.66
C ALA A 52 -11.23 -28.71 9.69
N PHE A 53 -12.23 -29.08 8.88
CA PHE A 53 -12.89 -28.14 7.96
C PHE A 53 -13.71 -27.09 8.70
N SER A 54 -14.46 -27.47 9.73
CA SER A 54 -15.23 -26.54 10.57
C SER A 54 -14.30 -25.53 11.26
N TRP A 55 -13.16 -25.99 11.76
CA TRP A 55 -12.12 -25.12 12.31
C TRP A 55 -11.51 -24.19 11.27
N PHE A 56 -11.24 -24.68 10.05
CA PHE A 56 -10.70 -23.88 8.95
C PHE A 56 -11.68 -22.79 8.48
N ILE A 57 -12.96 -23.13 8.32
CA ILE A 57 -14.02 -22.16 7.99
C ILE A 57 -14.18 -21.14 9.12
N PHE A 58 -14.14 -21.56 10.37
CA PHE A 58 -14.16 -20.65 11.51
C PHE A 58 -12.96 -19.69 11.48
N CYS A 59 -11.75 -20.18 11.27
CA CYS A 59 -10.54 -19.36 11.22
C CYS A 59 -10.50 -18.40 10.01
N THR A 60 -11.11 -18.75 8.88
CA THR A 60 -11.09 -17.93 7.65
C THR A 60 -12.20 -16.88 7.64
N ILE A 61 -13.42 -17.26 8.01
CA ILE A 61 -14.60 -16.37 8.03
C ILE A 61 -14.60 -15.48 9.26
N PHE A 62 -14.31 -16.02 10.45
CA PHE A 62 -14.34 -15.28 11.70
C PHE A 62 -13.01 -14.64 12.07
N LYS A 63 -11.99 -14.66 11.19
CA LYS A 63 -10.76 -13.89 11.43
C LYS A 63 -11.17 -12.46 11.75
N PRO A 64 -11.04 -11.99 13.00
CA PRO A 64 -11.54 -10.69 13.37
C PRO A 64 -10.74 -9.70 12.54
N ASN A 65 -11.45 -9.03 11.63
CA ASN A 65 -10.85 -7.99 10.83
C ASN A 65 -10.50 -6.91 11.85
N LYS A 66 -9.23 -6.86 12.28
CA LYS A 66 -8.73 -5.85 13.21
C LYS A 66 -8.92 -4.50 12.50
N ARG A 67 -10.12 -3.92 12.63
CA ARG A 67 -10.42 -2.58 12.13
C ARG A 67 -9.43 -1.70 12.87
N LYS A 68 -8.45 -1.15 12.15
CA LYS A 68 -7.55 -0.16 12.70
C LYS A 68 -8.45 0.94 13.26
N GLN A 69 -8.42 1.15 14.58
CA GLN A 69 -9.12 2.27 15.18
C GLN A 69 -8.52 3.53 14.58
N ILE A 70 -9.32 4.29 13.84
CA ILE A 70 -8.90 5.56 13.27
C ILE A 70 -8.92 6.56 14.41
N THR A 71 -7.74 7.03 14.82
CA THR A 71 -7.62 8.03 15.88
C THR A 71 -8.14 9.39 15.38
N ALA A 72 -8.69 10.23 16.26
CA ALA A 72 -9.14 11.57 15.91
C ALA A 72 -8.04 12.41 15.22
N GLU A 73 -6.79 12.24 15.63
CA GLU A 73 -5.61 12.86 15.01
C GLU A 73 -5.43 12.47 13.54
N GLN A 74 -5.72 11.22 13.19
CA GLN A 74 -5.61 10.73 11.80
C GLN A 74 -6.73 11.30 10.92
N ILE A 75 -7.92 11.49 11.48
CA ILE A 75 -9.04 12.15 10.79
C ILE A 75 -8.67 13.62 10.54
N PHE A 76 -8.22 14.33 11.57
CA PHE A 76 -7.79 15.72 11.47
C PHE A 76 -6.68 15.91 10.42
N TYR A 77 -5.62 15.08 10.48
CA TYR A 77 -4.54 15.11 9.50
C TYR A 77 -5.07 14.92 8.07
N LYS A 78 -5.96 13.95 7.87
CA LYS A 78 -6.51 13.63 6.54
C LYS A 78 -7.36 14.75 5.97
N GLU A 79 -8.12 15.47 6.80
CA GLU A 79 -9.01 16.54 6.36
C GLU A 79 -8.29 17.87 6.17
N LYS A 80 -7.40 18.25 7.09
CA LYS A 80 -6.78 19.58 7.10
C LYS A 80 -5.38 19.61 6.52
N VAL A 81 -4.52 18.70 6.97
CA VAL A 81 -3.08 18.76 6.65
C VAL A 81 -2.75 18.08 5.32
N TYR A 82 -3.42 16.96 5.02
CA TYR A 82 -3.13 16.14 3.85
C TYR A 82 -3.31 16.86 2.51
N PRO A 83 -4.36 17.68 2.29
CA PRO A 83 -4.47 18.49 1.06
C PRO A 83 -3.28 19.44 0.88
N ILE A 84 -2.86 20.13 1.95
CA ILE A 84 -1.74 21.08 1.95
C ILE A 84 -0.41 20.35 1.71
N TYR A 85 -0.25 19.15 2.29
CA TYR A 85 0.88 18.27 2.00
C TYR A 85 0.96 17.92 0.51
N LEU A 86 -0.17 17.56 -0.11
CA LEU A 86 -0.20 17.21 -1.53
C LEU A 86 0.24 18.38 -2.40
N GLU A 87 -0.25 19.58 -2.11
CA GLU A 87 0.16 20.82 -2.77
C GLU A 87 1.66 21.08 -2.59
N THR A 88 2.13 21.08 -1.34
CA THR A 88 3.53 21.32 -0.98
C THR A 88 4.46 20.35 -1.70
N ARG A 89 4.14 19.05 -1.68
CA ARG A 89 4.89 18.01 -2.37
C ARG A 89 4.92 18.24 -3.88
N ASN A 90 3.80 18.62 -4.46
CA ASN A 90 3.71 18.87 -5.90
C ASN A 90 4.53 20.09 -6.31
N TYR A 91 4.45 21.20 -5.55
CA TYR A 91 5.29 22.37 -5.78
C TYR A 91 6.77 22.06 -5.64
N PHE A 92 7.16 21.35 -4.58
CA PHE A 92 8.53 20.92 -4.37
C PHE A 92 9.04 20.03 -5.51
N ARG A 93 8.20 19.11 -6.01
CA ARG A 93 8.52 18.30 -7.19
C ARG A 93 8.76 19.14 -8.42
N ILE A 94 7.86 20.07 -8.73
CA ILE A 94 7.97 20.95 -9.89
C ILE A 94 9.25 21.79 -9.79
N ALA A 95 9.51 22.39 -8.64
CA ALA A 95 10.67 23.22 -8.40
C ALA A 95 12.00 22.44 -8.55
N LEU A 96 12.06 21.20 -8.02
CA LEU A 96 13.22 20.32 -8.19
C LEU A 96 13.43 19.89 -9.65
N GLN A 97 12.37 19.46 -10.34
CA GLN A 97 12.45 18.97 -11.73
C GLN A 97 12.93 20.06 -12.69
N ASN A 98 12.52 21.30 -12.44
CA ASN A 98 12.92 22.46 -13.24
C ASN A 98 14.21 23.13 -12.72
N LYS A 99 14.88 22.54 -11.72
CA LYS A 99 16.11 23.07 -11.11
C LYS A 99 15.96 24.52 -10.60
N MET A 100 14.76 24.90 -10.16
CA MET A 100 14.49 26.24 -9.64
C MET A 100 14.99 26.43 -8.20
N LEU A 101 15.26 25.33 -7.49
CA LEU A 101 15.82 25.37 -6.14
C LEU A 101 17.35 25.25 -6.20
N THR A 102 18.02 26.28 -5.74
CA THR A 102 19.45 26.25 -5.46
C THR A 102 19.75 25.33 -4.28
N ARG A 103 21.03 24.98 -4.12
CA ARG A 103 21.49 24.17 -2.97
C ARG A 103 21.15 24.81 -1.63
N LYS A 104 21.27 26.14 -1.54
CA LYS A 104 20.98 26.92 -0.32
C LYS A 104 19.49 26.82 0.04
N GLU A 105 18.61 27.06 -0.92
CA GLU A 105 17.15 27.03 -0.72
C GLU A 105 16.66 25.61 -0.37
N LEU A 106 17.28 24.58 -0.95
CA LEU A 106 16.99 23.20 -0.60
C LEU A 106 17.33 22.90 0.87
N LEU A 107 18.47 23.41 1.37
CA LEU A 107 18.88 23.26 2.76
C LEU A 107 18.02 24.08 3.73
N GLU A 108 17.59 25.28 3.31
CA GLU A 108 16.64 26.09 4.08
C GLU A 108 15.29 25.39 4.21
N PHE A 109 14.73 24.87 3.11
CA PHE A 109 13.50 24.07 3.14
C PHE A 109 13.63 22.87 4.09
N LYS A 110 14.77 22.17 4.02
CA LYS A 110 15.08 21.06 4.94
C LYS A 110 15.14 21.53 6.40
N GLY A 111 15.70 22.71 6.67
CA GLY A 111 15.73 23.31 8.00
C GLY A 111 14.34 23.60 8.55
N ILE A 112 13.46 24.20 7.73
CA ILE A 112 12.06 24.45 8.09
C ILE A 112 11.35 23.12 8.40
N LEU A 113 11.54 22.12 7.55
CA LEU A 113 10.95 20.78 7.74
C LEU A 113 11.45 20.09 9.02
N GLN A 114 12.74 20.24 9.32
CA GLN A 114 13.32 19.68 10.54
C GLN A 114 12.78 20.38 11.80
N HIS A 115 12.53 21.69 11.72
CA HIS A 115 11.88 22.43 12.80
C HIS A 115 10.43 21.99 13.01
N ALA A 116 9.67 21.82 11.93
CA ALA A 116 8.29 21.31 11.96
C ALA A 116 8.17 19.90 12.58
N LEU A 117 9.26 19.13 12.55
CA LEU A 117 9.33 17.78 13.12
C LEU A 117 10.00 17.73 14.49
N LYS A 118 10.29 18.87 15.12
CA LYS A 118 10.97 18.91 16.43
C LYS A 118 10.22 18.05 17.45
N GLY A 119 10.95 17.12 18.09
CA GLY A 119 10.38 16.13 19.01
C GLY A 119 9.93 14.81 18.37
N ASN A 120 9.68 14.79 17.05
CA ASN A 120 9.22 13.62 16.29
C ASN A 120 10.26 13.11 15.28
N LEU A 121 11.55 13.41 15.50
CA LEU A 121 12.65 13.00 14.62
C LEU A 121 13.17 11.58 14.87
N LYS A 122 12.83 10.97 16.02
CA LYS A 122 13.29 9.62 16.40
C LYS A 122 13.11 8.56 15.31
N PRO A 123 11.99 8.51 14.55
CA PRO A 123 11.81 7.51 13.50
C PRO A 123 12.86 7.57 12.38
N TYR A 124 13.57 8.68 12.23
CA TYR A 124 14.48 8.94 11.11
C TYR A 124 15.97 8.80 11.47
N TYR A 125 16.34 8.64 12.75
CA TYR A 125 17.75 8.67 13.19
C TYR A 125 18.63 7.53 12.67
N GLY A 126 18.04 6.39 12.29
CA GLY A 126 18.76 5.25 11.68
C GLY A 126 18.64 5.17 10.16
N GLN A 127 17.92 6.09 9.54
CA GLN A 127 17.62 6.00 8.12
C GLN A 127 18.76 6.60 7.29
N LYS A 128 19.30 5.81 6.36
CA LYS A 128 20.26 6.30 5.36
C LYS A 128 19.49 6.94 4.21
N PHE A 129 19.71 8.23 4.00
CA PHE A 129 19.13 8.96 2.87
C PHE A 129 20.16 9.09 1.75
N GLU A 130 19.73 8.82 0.52
CA GLU A 130 20.59 8.88 -0.67
C GLU A 130 21.02 10.32 -0.99
N ASN A 131 20.12 11.27 -0.79
CA ASN A 131 20.34 12.69 -1.00
C ASN A 131 19.31 13.51 -0.19
N ASP A 132 19.47 14.84 -0.16
CA ASP A 132 18.58 15.71 0.60
C ASP A 132 17.14 15.70 0.06
N ALA A 133 16.93 15.53 -1.24
CA ALA A 133 15.58 15.44 -1.79
C ALA A 133 14.86 14.19 -1.28
N HIS A 134 15.55 13.04 -1.25
CA HIS A 134 15.02 11.80 -0.69
C HIS A 134 14.68 11.95 0.80
N GLU A 135 15.55 12.60 1.57
CA GLU A 135 15.28 12.90 2.98
C GLU A 135 14.05 13.79 3.15
N ILE A 136 13.98 14.88 2.40
CA ILE A 136 12.84 15.81 2.42
C ILE A 136 11.54 15.09 2.07
N TYR A 137 11.50 14.33 0.97
CA TYR A 137 10.30 13.59 0.57
C TYR A 137 9.86 12.56 1.61
N THR A 138 10.81 11.95 2.31
CA THR A 138 10.49 10.98 3.36
C THR A 138 9.88 11.68 4.56
N LYS A 139 10.51 12.76 5.03
CA LYS A 139 10.08 13.51 6.20
C LYS A 139 8.80 14.31 5.98
N LEU A 140 8.58 14.85 4.78
CA LEU A 140 7.40 15.61 4.41
C LEU A 140 6.10 14.79 4.49
N LYS A 141 6.20 13.45 4.46
CA LYS A 141 5.05 12.52 4.62
C LYS A 141 4.62 12.32 6.07
N SER A 142 5.34 12.87 7.04
CA SER A 142 5.09 12.65 8.46
C SER A 142 3.73 13.18 8.89
N HIS A 143 2.98 12.36 9.63
CA HIS A 143 1.70 12.75 10.25
C HIS A 143 1.84 13.73 11.42
N HIS A 144 3.08 13.97 11.88
CA HIS A 144 3.37 14.85 13.01
C HIS A 144 3.61 16.30 12.63
N ILE A 145 3.54 16.64 11.34
CA ILE A 145 3.64 18.03 10.88
C ILE A 145 2.29 18.71 11.11
N GLN A 146 2.29 19.84 11.81
CA GLN A 146 1.07 20.60 12.06
C GLN A 146 0.64 21.38 10.82
N GLU A 147 -0.64 21.76 10.77
CA GLU A 147 -1.22 22.53 9.66
C GLU A 147 -0.43 23.82 9.37
N LYS A 148 -0.13 24.59 10.42
CA LYS A 148 0.64 25.84 10.32
C LYS A 148 2.03 25.62 9.70
N ASP A 149 2.72 24.56 10.11
CA ASP A 149 4.06 24.26 9.60
C ASP A 149 4.01 23.76 8.15
N MET A 150 2.99 22.97 7.80
CA MET A 150 2.76 22.53 6.41
C MET A 150 2.44 23.72 5.49
N ILE A 151 1.69 24.71 5.98
CA ILE A 151 1.45 25.97 5.27
C ILE A 151 2.76 26.73 5.06
N ALA A 152 3.60 26.86 6.08
CA ALA A 152 4.90 27.52 5.96
C ALA A 152 5.81 26.83 4.92
N LEU A 153 5.82 25.49 4.89
CA LEU A 153 6.54 24.72 3.88
C LEU A 153 5.97 24.96 2.48
N ARG A 154 4.65 24.96 2.32
CA ARG A 154 3.97 25.27 1.05
C ARG A 154 4.36 26.65 0.54
N ASP A 155 4.22 27.67 1.39
CA ASP A 155 4.39 29.06 1.02
C ASP A 155 5.86 29.37 0.66
N TYR A 156 6.81 28.67 1.30
CA TYR A 156 8.22 28.74 0.93
C TYR A 156 8.48 28.24 -0.49
N VAL A 157 7.90 27.08 -0.87
CA VAL A 157 8.24 26.43 -2.14
C VAL A 157 7.37 26.87 -3.33
N MET A 158 6.17 27.38 -3.05
CA MET A 158 5.19 27.79 -4.07
C MET A 158 5.74 28.79 -5.11
N PRO A 159 6.48 29.85 -4.74
CA PRO A 159 7.01 30.82 -5.71
C PRO A 159 7.91 30.17 -6.77
N TYR A 160 8.75 29.21 -6.37
CA TYR A 160 9.65 28.49 -7.28
C TYR A 160 8.89 27.61 -8.27
N ALA A 161 7.82 26.97 -7.82
CA ALA A 161 6.98 26.14 -8.68
C ALA A 161 6.19 26.99 -9.68
N ILE A 162 5.66 28.15 -9.25
CA ILE A 162 4.96 29.10 -10.13
C ILE A 162 5.93 29.64 -11.19
N ALA A 163 7.13 30.06 -10.79
CA ALA A 163 8.15 30.53 -11.72
C ALA A 163 8.50 29.48 -12.78
N ALA A 164 8.63 28.21 -12.39
CA ALA A 164 8.84 27.09 -13.32
C ALA A 164 7.69 26.92 -14.33
N THR A 165 6.44 26.99 -13.88
CA THR A 165 5.30 26.84 -14.78
C THR A 165 5.15 28.02 -15.74
N THR A 166 5.40 29.24 -15.28
CA THR A 166 5.32 30.45 -16.10
C THR A 166 6.42 30.49 -17.15
N TYR A 167 7.66 30.15 -16.78
CA TYR A 167 8.77 30.06 -17.73
C TYR A 167 8.49 29.03 -18.83
N ASN A 168 8.01 27.84 -18.47
CA ASN A 168 7.69 26.80 -19.45
C ASN A 168 6.50 27.15 -20.36
N ALA A 169 5.53 27.95 -19.87
CA ALA A 169 4.42 28.44 -20.68
C ALA A 169 4.82 29.52 -21.69
N GLN A 170 5.93 30.21 -21.44
CA GLN A 170 6.45 31.30 -22.29
C GLN A 170 7.39 30.80 -23.40
N ILE A 171 7.90 29.57 -23.32
CA ILE A 171 8.68 28.97 -24.41
C ILE A 171 7.70 28.58 -25.52
N PRO A 172 7.73 29.24 -26.69
CA PRO A 172 6.95 28.78 -27.83
C PRO A 172 7.44 27.39 -28.22
N THR A 173 6.54 26.50 -28.61
CA THR A 173 6.79 25.14 -29.14
C THR A 173 7.52 25.14 -30.49
N THR A 174 8.52 26.00 -30.68
CA THR A 174 9.34 26.11 -31.88
C THR A 174 10.75 25.62 -31.61
N GLN A 175 10.97 24.36 -32.00
CA GLN A 175 12.11 23.84 -32.77
C GLN A 175 12.43 22.41 -32.34
N LYS A 176 11.71 21.45 -32.94
CA LYS A 176 12.35 20.18 -33.29
C LYS A 176 13.40 20.52 -34.36
N PRO A 177 14.70 20.23 -34.16
CA PRO A 177 15.65 20.33 -35.25
C PRO A 177 15.26 19.27 -36.29
N HIS A 178 14.71 19.71 -37.42
CA HIS A 178 14.66 18.88 -38.60
C HIS A 178 16.11 18.66 -39.05
N LEU A 179 16.61 17.45 -38.83
CA LEU A 179 17.82 16.97 -39.49
C LEU A 179 17.62 17.12 -41.01
N ARG A 180 18.27 18.12 -41.62
CA ARG A 180 18.41 18.18 -43.07
C ARG A 180 19.31 17.03 -43.48
N VAL A 181 18.72 15.98 -44.05
CA VAL A 181 19.47 15.00 -44.83
C VAL A 181 19.94 15.72 -46.09
N VAL A 182 21.22 16.05 -46.14
CA VAL A 182 21.89 16.48 -47.37
C VAL A 182 22.06 15.20 -48.21
N LYS A 183 21.45 15.17 -49.39
CA LYS A 183 21.74 14.20 -50.45
C LYS A 183 22.76 14.80 -51.40
#